data_AF-A0AAD4E1K7-F1
#
_entry.id   AF-A0AAD4E1K7-F1
#
_cell.length_a   1.000
_cell.length_b   1.000
_cell.length_c   1.000
_cell.angle_alpha   90.00
_cell.angle_beta   90.00
_cell.angle_gamma   90.00
#
_symmetry.space_group_name_H-M   'P 1'
#
loop_
_entity.id
_entity.type
_entity.pdbx_description
1 polymer ?
#
loop_
_entity_poly.entity_id
_entity_poly.type
_entity_poly.pdbx_seq_one_letter_code
_entity_poly.pdbx_strand_id
1 'polypeptide(L)'
;MAPPKWTTKEQEEWLQPWYEKYSGKQGEKCRNFNNFFADLNEQWFDVFPEPRPNNCTTVGPLTKEEWDEAIDAHKNAKAKAKATDAFDAVVRRTTECEKPTRTLQEHEAYSKLYYADRIQQSVRETLKLAEEQQPLTNGRRVALLKKETATLYAGESEEVKSKVKEYIMAQKNQRMQNQPETWSVEDQKQNLTKLAAVANQFLKGLADTTGLVFSLLVGGPSAELGGLIDAWR
;
A
#
# COMPACT_ATOMS: atom_id res chain seq x y z
N MET A 1 25.48 -6.21 27.39
CA MET A 1 26.15 -4.91 27.16
C MET A 1 25.22 -4.07 26.32
N ALA A 2 25.01 -2.79 26.65
CA ALA A 2 24.20 -1.91 25.80
C ALA A 2 24.96 -1.64 24.48
N PRO A 3 24.26 -1.58 23.34
CA PRO A 3 24.90 -1.25 22.06
C PRO A 3 25.59 0.12 22.14
N PRO A 4 26.71 0.31 21.42
CA PRO A 4 27.38 1.61 21.36
C PRO A 4 26.40 2.68 20.89
N LYS A 5 26.41 3.84 21.54
CA LYS A 5 25.64 5.00 21.09
C LYS A 5 26.15 5.45 19.73
N TRP A 6 25.24 5.69 18.80
CA TRP A 6 25.57 6.14 17.44
C TRP A 6 25.74 7.67 17.35
N THR A 7 25.28 8.41 18.37
CA THR A 7 25.39 9.86 18.48
C THR A 7 26.51 10.30 19.41
N THR A 8 27.11 11.45 19.11
CA THR A 8 27.95 12.19 20.06
C THR A 8 27.09 12.94 21.08
N LYS A 9 27.69 13.40 22.18
CA LYS A 9 26.97 14.18 23.21
C LYS A 9 26.39 15.48 22.65
N GLU A 10 27.12 16.15 21.77
CA GLU A 10 26.67 17.37 21.08
C GLU A 10 25.46 17.11 20.18
N GLN A 11 25.46 16.00 19.44
CA GLN A 11 24.33 15.57 18.63
C GLN A 11 23.11 15.22 19.48
N GLU A 12 23.30 14.59 20.64
CA GLU A 12 22.21 14.31 21.59
C GLU A 12 21.58 15.62 22.11
N GLU A 13 22.41 16.60 22.51
CA GLU A 13 21.93 17.91 22.96
C GLU A 13 21.18 18.66 21.84
N TRP A 14 21.65 18.57 20.60
CA TRP A 14 20.97 19.16 19.44
C TRP A 14 19.64 18.48 19.09
N LEU A 15 19.53 17.16 19.26
CA LEU A 15 18.29 16.41 19.02
C LEU A 15 17.24 16.63 20.12
N GLN A 16 17.62 17.13 21.29
CA GLN A 16 16.71 17.29 22.44
C GLN A 16 15.42 18.07 22.10
N PRO A 17 15.47 19.25 21.44
CA PRO A 17 14.26 19.98 21.05
C PRO A 17 13.44 19.25 19.97
N TRP A 18 14.11 18.47 19.11
CA TRP A 18 13.44 17.65 18.09
C TRP A 18 12.68 16.48 18.70
N TYR A 19 13.18 15.88 19.79
CA TYR A 19 12.45 14.87 20.54
C TYR A 19 11.16 15.42 21.17
N GLU A 20 11.21 16.65 21.68
CA GLU A 20 10.02 17.32 22.20
C GLU A 20 9.00 17.61 21.09
N LYS A 21 9.47 18.15 19.95
CA LYS A 21 8.64 18.39 18.75
C LYS A 21 8.04 17.09 18.20
N TYR A 22 8.79 16.00 18.20
CA TYR A 22 8.34 14.68 17.80
C TYR A 22 7.26 14.12 18.74
N SER A 23 7.48 14.24 20.05
CA SER A 23 6.55 13.77 21.09
C SER A 23 5.23 14.55 21.04
N GLY A 24 5.28 15.86 20.81
CA GLY A 24 4.10 16.69 20.58
C GLY A 24 3.29 16.23 19.36
N LYS A 25 3.97 15.94 18.23
CA LYS A 25 3.32 15.41 17.02
C LYS A 25 2.72 14.02 17.19
N GLN A 26 3.27 13.16 18.06
CA GLN A 26 2.67 11.85 18.35
C GLN A 26 1.28 11.94 18.98
N GLY A 27 0.98 13.04 19.68
CA GLY A 27 -0.33 13.31 20.30
C GLY A 27 -1.41 13.78 19.31
N GLU A 28 -1.04 14.17 18.09
CA GLU A 28 -1.98 14.64 17.08
C GLU A 28 -2.69 13.48 16.37
N LYS A 29 -3.98 13.67 16.04
CA LYS A 29 -4.79 12.65 15.33
C LYS A 29 -4.31 12.40 13.89
N CYS A 30 -3.53 13.31 13.31
CA CYS A 30 -3.02 13.22 11.94
C CYS A 30 -1.50 13.02 11.94
N ARG A 31 -1.08 11.75 11.81
CA ARG A 31 0.33 11.33 11.84
C ARG A 31 1.04 11.54 10.50
N ASN A 32 1.21 12.78 10.06
CA ASN A 32 2.08 13.08 8.92
C ASN A 32 3.48 13.49 9.40
N PHE A 33 4.40 12.52 9.38
CA PHE A 33 5.80 12.73 9.77
C PHE A 33 6.71 13.14 8.61
N ASN A 34 6.23 13.13 7.36
CA ASN A 34 7.09 13.40 6.20
C ASN A 34 7.75 14.77 6.29
N ASN A 35 6.97 15.80 6.62
CA ASN A 35 7.51 17.15 6.78
C ASN A 35 8.41 17.28 8.01
N PHE A 36 8.12 16.52 9.08
CA PHE A 36 8.96 16.54 10.28
C PHE A 36 10.36 16.01 9.98
N PHE A 37 10.47 14.86 9.31
CA PHE A 37 11.76 14.27 8.97
C PHE A 37 12.48 15.06 7.87
N ALA A 38 11.76 15.69 6.94
CA ALA A 38 12.36 16.59 5.96
C ALA A 38 13.06 17.78 6.66
N ASP A 39 12.35 18.50 7.54
CA ASP A 39 12.92 19.63 8.28
C ASP A 39 14.09 19.18 9.17
N LEU A 40 13.95 18.03 9.84
CA LEU A 40 14.97 17.47 10.73
C LEU A 40 16.25 17.16 9.95
N ASN A 41 16.13 16.47 8.82
CA ASN A 41 17.27 16.05 8.02
C ASN A 41 17.98 17.26 7.40
N GLU A 42 17.24 18.23 6.88
CA GLU A 42 17.80 19.47 6.32
C GLU A 42 18.69 20.17 7.36
N GLN A 43 18.15 20.44 8.56
CA GLN A 43 18.92 21.12 9.61
C GLN A 43 20.02 20.25 10.22
N TRP A 44 19.81 18.93 10.29
CA TRP A 44 20.82 18.01 10.80
C TRP A 44 22.08 18.04 9.94
N PHE A 45 21.94 17.98 8.61
CA PHE A 45 23.08 17.97 7.71
C PHE A 45 23.75 19.34 7.55
N ASP A 46 23.04 20.44 7.84
CA ASP A 46 23.65 21.77 7.95
C ASP A 46 24.59 21.91 9.15
N VAL A 47 24.19 21.34 10.31
CA VAL A 47 24.95 21.45 11.57
C VAL A 47 26.00 20.34 11.72
N PHE A 48 25.64 19.12 11.33
CA PHE A 48 26.48 17.93 11.37
C PHE A 48 26.66 17.36 9.96
N PRO A 49 27.45 18.03 9.11
CA PRO A 49 27.73 17.53 7.78
C PRO A 49 28.40 16.15 7.90
N GLU A 50 27.98 15.21 7.06
CA GLU A 50 28.58 13.88 7.08
C GLU A 50 30.09 14.00 6.86
N PRO A 51 30.91 13.33 7.70
CA PRO A 51 32.34 13.29 7.47
C PRO A 51 32.55 12.68 6.09
N ARG A 52 33.03 13.51 5.16
CA ARG A 52 33.32 13.07 3.81
C ARG A 52 34.38 11.98 3.91
N PRO A 53 34.29 10.90 3.11
CA PRO A 53 35.41 10.00 2.95
C PRO A 53 36.66 10.84 2.65
N ASN A 54 37.79 10.54 3.28
CA ASN A 54 39.01 11.37 3.32
C ASN A 54 39.63 11.76 1.94
N ASN A 55 38.97 11.48 0.81
CA ASN A 55 39.44 11.72 -0.55
C ASN A 55 38.56 12.67 -1.40
N CYS A 56 37.50 13.31 -0.89
CA CYS A 56 36.69 14.24 -1.70
C CYS A 56 37.13 15.71 -1.54
N THR A 57 37.77 16.27 -2.58
CA THR A 57 38.15 17.68 -2.68
C THR A 57 36.94 18.59 -2.94
N THR A 58 37.08 19.87 -2.62
CA THR A 58 36.06 20.94 -2.51
C THR A 58 35.10 21.16 -3.69
N VAL A 59 33.93 21.70 -3.33
CA VAL A 59 32.74 22.03 -4.12
C VAL A 59 33.06 22.91 -5.34
N GLY A 60 32.99 22.31 -6.53
CA GLY A 60 32.67 22.95 -7.80
C GLY A 60 31.38 22.34 -8.37
N PRO A 61 30.86 22.81 -9.53
CA PRO A 61 29.84 22.06 -10.25
C PRO A 61 30.32 20.61 -10.42
N LEU A 62 29.47 19.66 -10.03
CA LEU A 62 29.74 18.21 -10.11
C LEU A 62 30.55 17.91 -11.36
N THR A 63 31.68 17.26 -11.17
CA THR A 63 32.47 16.76 -12.30
C THR A 63 31.59 15.82 -13.12
N LYS A 64 31.89 15.68 -14.41
CA LYS A 64 31.10 14.82 -15.30
C LYS A 64 30.98 13.38 -14.75
N GLU A 65 32.05 12.91 -14.09
CA GLU A 65 32.12 11.60 -13.45
C GLU A 65 31.15 11.48 -12.28
N GLU A 66 31.06 12.48 -11.39
CA GLU A 66 30.08 12.49 -10.29
C GLU A 66 28.63 12.64 -10.80
N TRP A 67 28.44 13.35 -11.92
CA TRP A 67 27.14 13.41 -12.60
C TRP A 67 26.73 12.04 -13.14
N ASP A 68 27.66 11.33 -13.78
CA ASP A 68 27.41 9.99 -14.30
C ASP A 68 27.13 9.00 -13.16
N GLU A 69 27.83 9.11 -12.03
CA GLU A 69 27.59 8.31 -10.82
C GLU A 69 26.23 8.61 -10.16
N ALA A 70 25.85 9.89 -10.06
CA ALA A 70 24.54 10.28 -9.55
C ALA A 70 23.40 9.85 -10.49
N ILE A 71 23.62 9.90 -11.81
CA ILE A 71 22.70 9.39 -12.81
C ILE A 71 22.56 7.86 -12.66
N ASP A 72 23.64 7.14 -12.42
CA ASP A 72 23.60 5.69 -12.22
C ASP A 72 22.96 5.30 -10.88
N ALA A 73 23.22 6.05 -9.80
CA ALA A 73 22.50 5.90 -8.54
C ALA A 73 20.98 6.16 -8.71
N HIS A 74 20.60 7.18 -9.49
CA HIS A 74 19.21 7.48 -9.82
C HIS A 74 18.59 6.41 -10.74
N LYS A 75 19.33 5.87 -11.72
CA LYS A 75 18.90 4.72 -12.53
C LYS A 75 18.69 3.48 -11.67
N ASN A 76 19.57 3.23 -10.70
CA ASN A 76 19.46 2.11 -9.75
C ASN A 76 18.27 2.30 -8.78
N ALA A 77 18.01 3.52 -8.32
CA ALA A 77 16.81 3.85 -7.54
C ALA A 77 15.53 3.67 -8.38
N LYS A 78 15.55 4.07 -9.65
CA LYS A 78 14.46 3.85 -10.60
C LYS A 78 14.27 2.37 -10.95
N ALA A 79 15.34 1.58 -10.96
CA ALA A 79 15.29 0.13 -11.10
C ALA A 79 14.66 -0.53 -9.87
N LYS A 80 14.98 -0.08 -8.66
CA LYS A 80 14.31 -0.49 -7.42
C LYS A 80 12.82 -0.16 -7.43
N ALA A 81 12.45 1.05 -7.85
CA ALA A 81 11.04 1.46 -7.99
C ALA A 81 10.29 0.60 -9.04
N LYS A 82 10.95 0.26 -10.15
CA LYS A 82 10.40 -0.67 -11.16
C LYS A 82 10.28 -2.10 -10.63
N ALA A 83 11.19 -2.56 -9.77
CA ALA A 83 11.11 -3.87 -9.15
C ALA A 83 9.94 -3.96 -8.17
N THR A 84 9.68 -2.89 -7.39
CA THR A 84 8.48 -2.80 -6.54
C THR A 84 7.19 -2.72 -7.36
N ASP A 85 7.16 -1.97 -8.46
CA ASP A 85 5.99 -1.93 -9.35
C ASP A 85 5.75 -3.28 -10.06
N ALA A 86 6.83 -3.97 -10.45
CA ALA A 86 6.74 -5.31 -11.03
C ALA A 86 6.25 -6.33 -9.99
N PHE A 87 6.72 -6.24 -8.75
CA PHE A 87 6.22 -7.04 -7.64
C PHE A 87 4.73 -6.75 -7.38
N ASP A 88 4.31 -5.49 -7.31
CA ASP A 88 2.91 -5.11 -7.14
C ASP A 88 2.04 -5.57 -8.32
N ALA A 89 2.56 -5.52 -9.55
CA ALA A 89 1.87 -6.03 -10.73
C ALA A 89 1.73 -7.56 -10.73
N VAL A 90 2.76 -8.26 -10.25
CA VAL A 90 2.77 -9.72 -10.12
C VAL A 90 1.84 -10.14 -9.00
N VAL A 91 1.94 -9.53 -7.82
CA VAL A 91 0.99 -9.70 -6.72
C VAL A 91 -0.41 -9.46 -7.24
N ARG A 92 -0.70 -8.35 -7.93
CA ARG A 92 -2.03 -8.08 -8.51
C ARG A 92 -2.51 -9.15 -9.51
N ARG A 93 -1.63 -9.72 -10.33
CA ARG A 93 -1.96 -10.80 -11.28
C ARG A 93 -2.18 -12.14 -10.59
N THR A 94 -1.39 -12.47 -9.57
CA THR A 94 -1.52 -13.73 -8.83
C THR A 94 -2.59 -13.66 -7.74
N THR A 95 -2.93 -12.46 -7.27
CA THR A 95 -4.08 -12.18 -6.40
C THR A 95 -5.33 -11.86 -7.21
N GLU A 96 -5.54 -12.55 -8.32
CA GLU A 96 -6.92 -12.91 -8.70
C GLU A 96 -7.56 -13.83 -7.64
N CYS A 97 -6.83 -14.22 -6.57
CA CYS A 97 -7.45 -14.42 -5.26
C CYS A 97 -8.32 -13.21 -4.95
N GLU A 98 -9.63 -13.38 -5.12
CA GLU A 98 -10.67 -12.38 -4.85
C GLU A 98 -10.26 -11.56 -3.63
N LYS A 99 -9.85 -10.30 -3.85
CA LYS A 99 -9.49 -9.41 -2.75
C LYS A 99 -10.57 -9.57 -1.70
N PRO A 100 -10.24 -9.80 -0.42
CA PRO A 100 -11.22 -9.89 0.65
C PRO A 100 -11.99 -8.58 0.62
N THR A 101 -13.10 -8.58 -0.12
CA THR A 101 -13.76 -7.35 -0.46
C THR A 101 -14.53 -7.10 0.79
N ARG A 102 -14.18 -6.05 1.52
CA ARG A 102 -14.98 -5.60 2.66
C ARG A 102 -16.48 -5.71 2.32
N THR A 103 -17.30 -6.07 3.30
CA THR A 103 -18.75 -6.03 3.12
C THR A 103 -19.12 -4.65 2.58
N LEU A 104 -19.94 -4.62 1.52
CA LEU A 104 -20.36 -3.35 0.91
C LEU A 104 -21.06 -2.48 1.96
N GLN A 105 -20.78 -1.18 1.92
CA GLN A 105 -21.53 -0.24 2.73
C GLN A 105 -22.94 -0.06 2.14
N GLU A 106 -23.92 0.35 2.95
CA GLU A 106 -25.32 0.46 2.52
C GLU A 106 -25.50 1.32 1.26
N HIS A 107 -24.88 2.50 1.21
CA HIS A 107 -24.94 3.38 0.04
C HIS A 107 -24.22 2.79 -1.20
N GLU A 108 -23.19 1.94 -1.02
CA GLU A 108 -22.53 1.25 -2.14
C GLU A 108 -23.41 0.13 -2.70
N ALA A 109 -24.10 -0.61 -1.83
CA ALA A 109 -25.09 -1.60 -2.21
C ALA A 109 -26.31 -0.95 -2.90
N TYR A 110 -26.77 0.18 -2.37
CA TYR A 110 -27.80 1.02 -2.99
C TYR A 110 -27.39 1.46 -4.40
N SER A 111 -26.15 1.94 -4.55
CA SER A 111 -25.59 2.26 -5.86
C SER A 111 -25.67 1.09 -6.82
N LYS A 112 -25.25 -0.11 -6.41
CA LYS A 112 -25.32 -1.29 -7.28
C LYS A 112 -26.72 -1.65 -7.75
N LEU A 113 -27.72 -1.53 -6.88
CA LEU A 113 -29.10 -1.93 -7.19
C LEU A 113 -29.85 -0.90 -8.03
N TYR A 114 -29.62 0.41 -7.80
CA TYR A 114 -30.44 1.48 -8.35
C TYR A 114 -29.65 2.55 -9.10
N TYR A 115 -28.43 2.25 -9.57
CA TYR A 115 -27.59 3.23 -10.26
C TYR A 115 -28.30 3.83 -11.47
N ALA A 116 -28.75 2.97 -12.40
CA ALA A 116 -29.32 3.39 -13.67
C ALA A 116 -30.62 4.17 -13.48
N ASP A 117 -31.48 3.72 -12.56
CA ASP A 117 -32.85 4.24 -12.46
C ASP A 117 -32.94 5.51 -11.60
N ARG A 118 -32.13 5.64 -10.55
CA ARG A 118 -32.30 6.70 -9.53
C ARG A 118 -31.10 7.62 -9.37
N ILE A 119 -29.89 7.07 -9.43
CA ILE A 119 -28.67 7.80 -9.05
C ILE A 119 -28.02 8.48 -10.26
N GLN A 120 -28.08 7.84 -11.43
CA GLN A 120 -27.32 8.26 -12.61
C GLN A 120 -27.69 9.67 -13.08
N GLN A 121 -28.97 10.02 -13.04
CA GLN A 121 -29.42 11.34 -13.49
C GLN A 121 -28.95 12.45 -12.54
N SER A 122 -29.24 12.33 -11.24
CA SER A 122 -28.79 13.31 -10.24
C SER A 122 -27.27 13.46 -10.23
N VAL A 123 -26.51 12.35 -10.27
CA VAL A 123 -25.04 12.41 -10.30
C VAL A 123 -24.53 13.10 -11.57
N ARG A 124 -25.14 12.86 -12.73
CA ARG A 124 -24.76 13.54 -13.98
C ARG A 124 -25.01 15.04 -13.91
N GLU A 125 -26.13 15.46 -13.33
CA GLU A 125 -26.46 16.88 -13.14
C GLU A 125 -25.47 17.55 -12.17
N THR A 126 -25.20 16.93 -11.02
CA THR A 126 -24.22 17.42 -10.05
C THR A 126 -22.80 17.50 -10.62
N LEU A 127 -22.41 16.52 -11.44
CA LEU A 127 -21.10 16.53 -12.10
C LEU A 127 -21.01 17.63 -13.16
N LYS A 128 -22.05 17.86 -13.96
CA LYS A 128 -22.07 18.96 -14.95
C LYS A 128 -21.92 20.32 -14.27
N LEU A 129 -22.71 20.57 -13.22
CA LEU A 129 -22.65 21.83 -12.45
C LEU A 129 -21.27 22.05 -11.82
N ALA A 130 -20.66 20.98 -11.30
CA ALA A 130 -19.32 21.08 -10.71
C ALA A 130 -18.22 21.27 -11.76
N GLU A 131 -18.40 20.74 -12.98
CA GLU A 131 -17.45 20.88 -14.08
C GLU A 131 -17.47 22.27 -14.71
N GLU A 132 -18.65 22.92 -14.74
CA GLU A 132 -18.79 24.33 -15.13
C GLU A 132 -18.05 25.28 -14.20
N GLN A 133 -17.95 24.95 -12.90
CA GLN A 133 -17.21 25.75 -11.93
C GLN A 133 -15.70 25.54 -12.02
N GLN A 134 -15.25 24.30 -12.20
CA GLN A 134 -13.83 23.97 -12.25
C GLN A 134 -13.61 22.60 -12.93
N PRO A 135 -12.54 22.43 -13.73
CA PRO A 135 -12.16 21.11 -14.23
C PRO A 135 -12.00 20.10 -13.08
N LEU A 136 -12.78 19.01 -13.14
CA LEU A 136 -12.85 18.00 -12.10
C LEU A 136 -11.76 16.94 -12.28
N THR A 137 -10.98 16.70 -11.23
CA THR A 137 -10.11 15.52 -11.15
C THR A 137 -10.93 14.25 -10.91
N ASN A 138 -10.42 13.08 -11.32
CA ASN A 138 -11.09 11.79 -11.11
C ASN A 138 -11.41 11.54 -9.62
N GLY A 139 -10.52 11.93 -8.71
CA GLY A 139 -10.76 11.81 -7.27
C GLY A 139 -11.95 12.65 -6.80
N ARG A 140 -12.08 13.89 -7.30
CA ARG A 140 -13.19 14.78 -6.97
C ARG A 140 -14.51 14.29 -7.55
N ARG A 141 -14.52 13.76 -8.77
CA ARG A 141 -15.70 13.11 -9.37
C ARG A 141 -16.23 11.96 -8.51
N VAL A 142 -15.33 11.07 -8.06
CA VAL A 142 -15.69 9.94 -7.19
C VAL A 142 -16.21 10.42 -5.83
N ALA A 143 -15.61 11.46 -5.25
CA ALA A 143 -16.07 12.02 -3.99
C ALA A 143 -17.48 12.63 -4.09
N LEU A 144 -17.77 13.36 -5.17
CA LEU A 144 -19.11 13.90 -5.43
C LEU A 144 -20.14 12.79 -5.61
N LEU A 145 -19.82 11.76 -6.40
CA LEU A 145 -20.71 10.61 -6.59
C LEU A 145 -21.04 9.92 -5.25
N LYS A 146 -20.04 9.69 -4.40
CA LYS A 146 -20.24 9.09 -3.08
C LYS A 146 -21.13 9.95 -2.17
N LYS A 147 -20.89 11.26 -2.16
CA LYS A 147 -21.68 12.21 -1.37
C LYS A 147 -23.14 12.22 -1.83
N GLU A 148 -23.37 12.36 -3.13
CA GLU A 148 -24.71 12.41 -3.70
C GLU A 148 -25.49 11.10 -3.47
N THR A 149 -24.83 9.96 -3.71
CA THR A 149 -25.44 8.64 -3.47
C THR A 149 -25.83 8.46 -2.00
N ALA A 150 -25.00 8.93 -1.05
CA ALA A 150 -25.31 8.87 0.37
C ALA A 150 -26.49 9.79 0.74
N THR A 151 -26.56 11.00 0.16
CA THR A 151 -27.68 11.92 0.35
C THR A 151 -28.99 11.35 -0.19
N LEU A 152 -28.97 10.79 -1.40
CA LEU A 152 -30.14 10.14 -1.98
C LEU A 152 -30.60 8.97 -1.11
N TYR A 153 -29.68 8.09 -0.70
CA TYR A 153 -30.02 6.95 0.15
C TYR A 153 -30.61 7.35 1.52
N ALA A 154 -30.15 8.46 2.11
CA ALA A 154 -30.70 8.95 3.38
C ALA A 154 -32.18 9.36 3.25
N GLY A 155 -32.57 9.94 2.11
CA GLY A 155 -33.94 10.37 1.82
C GLY A 155 -34.86 9.29 1.24
N GLU A 156 -34.36 8.09 0.99
CA GLU A 156 -35.14 6.98 0.41
C GLU A 156 -36.13 6.36 1.42
N SER A 157 -37.14 5.68 0.87
CA SER A 157 -38.14 4.98 1.68
C SER A 157 -37.54 3.80 2.46
N GLU A 158 -38.15 3.46 3.60
CA GLU A 158 -37.71 2.34 4.42
C GLU A 158 -37.79 0.99 3.67
N GLU A 159 -38.71 0.85 2.71
CA GLU A 159 -38.80 -0.34 1.85
C GLU A 159 -37.52 -0.54 1.01
N VAL A 160 -36.99 0.54 0.44
CA VAL A 160 -35.77 0.50 -0.37
C VAL A 160 -34.57 0.21 0.52
N LYS A 161 -34.50 0.83 1.70
CA LYS A 161 -33.46 0.55 2.70
C LYS A 161 -33.49 -0.90 3.16
N SER A 162 -34.68 -1.49 3.36
CA SER A 162 -34.82 -2.92 3.69
C SER A 162 -34.25 -3.81 2.57
N LYS A 163 -34.63 -3.56 1.31
CA LYS A 163 -34.08 -4.30 0.15
C LYS A 163 -32.57 -4.22 0.04
N VAL A 164 -31.99 -3.04 0.31
CA VAL A 164 -30.53 -2.86 0.33
C VAL A 164 -29.87 -3.68 1.44
N LYS A 165 -30.47 -3.71 2.65
CA LYS A 165 -29.97 -4.54 3.76
C LYS A 165 -30.08 -6.04 3.45
N GLU A 166 -31.18 -6.48 2.87
CA GLU A 166 -31.38 -7.86 2.42
C GLU A 166 -30.33 -8.25 1.38
N TYR A 167 -30.02 -7.38 0.42
CA TYR A 167 -28.97 -7.61 -0.56
C TYR A 167 -27.58 -7.75 0.08
N ILE A 168 -27.26 -6.92 1.08
CA ILE A 168 -25.99 -7.03 1.83
C ILE A 168 -25.93 -8.36 2.61
N MET A 169 -27.03 -8.77 3.26
CA MET A 169 -27.10 -10.04 3.97
C MET A 169 -26.97 -11.22 3.01
N ALA A 170 -27.64 -11.20 1.87
CA ALA A 170 -27.54 -12.23 0.83
C ALA A 170 -26.09 -12.35 0.31
N GLN A 171 -25.41 -11.23 0.07
CA GLN A 171 -24.01 -11.24 -0.33
C GLN A 171 -23.09 -11.81 0.77
N LYS A 172 -23.35 -11.48 2.03
CA LYS A 172 -22.61 -12.04 3.17
C LYS A 172 -22.82 -13.56 3.27
N ASN A 173 -24.05 -14.02 3.09
CA ASN A 173 -24.38 -15.45 3.14
C ASN A 173 -23.77 -16.22 1.96
N GLN A 174 -23.82 -15.67 0.75
CA GLN A 174 -23.14 -16.26 -0.42
C GLN A 174 -21.63 -16.37 -0.20
N ARG A 175 -21.00 -15.38 0.45
CA ARG A 175 -19.59 -15.45 0.79
C ARG A 175 -19.28 -16.54 1.82
N MET A 176 -20.15 -16.72 2.81
CA MET A 176 -19.97 -17.80 3.78
C MET A 176 -20.18 -19.18 3.14
N GLN A 177 -21.08 -19.30 2.16
CA GLN A 177 -21.28 -20.54 1.41
C GLN A 177 -20.16 -20.84 0.41
N ASN A 178 -19.58 -19.80 -0.20
CA ASN A 178 -18.50 -19.93 -1.17
C ASN A 178 -17.11 -19.93 -0.53
N GLN A 179 -16.99 -19.81 0.79
CA GLN A 179 -15.74 -20.14 1.47
C GLN A 179 -15.67 -21.65 1.57
N PRO A 180 -14.82 -22.33 0.78
CA PRO A 180 -14.59 -23.75 0.98
C PRO A 180 -14.06 -23.93 2.41
N GLU A 181 -14.82 -24.65 3.23
CA GLU A 181 -14.50 -24.94 4.63
C GLU A 181 -13.14 -25.64 4.76
N THR A 182 -12.72 -26.30 3.68
CA THR A 182 -11.38 -26.84 3.45
C THR A 182 -11.00 -26.64 1.99
N TRP A 183 -9.83 -26.05 1.69
CA TRP A 183 -9.30 -26.06 0.33
C TRP A 183 -9.13 -27.49 -0.15
N SER A 184 -9.56 -27.79 -1.38
CA SER A 184 -9.28 -29.09 -1.96
C SER A 184 -7.77 -29.30 -2.08
N VAL A 185 -7.32 -30.57 -2.05
CA VAL A 185 -5.88 -30.90 -2.22
C VAL A 185 -5.34 -30.33 -3.53
N GLU A 186 -6.16 -30.27 -4.58
CA GLU A 186 -5.78 -29.71 -5.87
C GLU A 186 -5.64 -28.19 -5.82
N ASP A 187 -6.55 -27.49 -5.15
CA ASP A 187 -6.45 -26.03 -4.95
C ASP A 187 -5.21 -25.66 -4.12
N GLN A 188 -4.88 -26.47 -3.11
CA GLN A 188 -3.66 -26.29 -2.31
C GLN A 188 -2.41 -26.41 -3.18
N LYS A 189 -2.33 -27.44 -4.02
CA LYS A 189 -1.20 -27.63 -4.97
C LYS A 189 -1.11 -26.49 -5.97
N GLN A 190 -2.23 -26.05 -6.53
CA GLN A 190 -2.25 -24.92 -7.48
C GLN A 190 -1.82 -23.62 -6.80
N ASN A 191 -2.30 -23.35 -5.58
CA ASN A 191 -1.93 -22.16 -4.83
C ASN A 191 -0.46 -22.17 -4.41
N LEU A 192 0.09 -23.32 -4.00
CA LEU A 192 1.53 -23.48 -3.74
C LEU A 192 2.36 -23.23 -5.00
N THR A 193 1.90 -23.73 -6.16
CA THR A 193 2.57 -23.49 -7.45
C THR A 193 2.56 -22.00 -7.82
N LYS A 194 1.43 -21.32 -7.63
CA LYS A 194 1.31 -19.86 -7.84
C LYS A 194 2.23 -19.11 -6.87
N LEU A 195 2.25 -19.50 -5.60
CA LEU A 195 3.11 -18.90 -4.57
C LEU A 195 4.60 -19.05 -4.94
N ALA A 196 5.01 -20.24 -5.39
CA ALA A 196 6.37 -20.49 -5.83
C ALA A 196 6.76 -19.56 -7.00
N ALA A 197 5.86 -19.33 -7.96
CA ALA A 197 6.10 -18.39 -9.06
C ALA A 197 6.31 -16.94 -8.57
N VAL A 198 5.45 -16.47 -7.65
CA VAL A 198 5.58 -15.13 -7.06
C VAL A 198 6.88 -15.00 -6.26
N ALA A 199 7.17 -15.99 -5.40
CA ALA A 199 8.36 -16.01 -4.58
C ALA A 199 9.62 -16.02 -5.44
N ASN A 200 9.68 -16.85 -6.49
CA ASN A 200 10.81 -16.89 -7.41
C ASN A 200 11.04 -15.54 -8.11
N GLN A 201 9.97 -14.88 -8.55
CA GLN A 201 10.12 -13.58 -9.20
C GLN A 201 10.64 -12.51 -8.24
N PHE A 202 10.15 -12.50 -7.01
CA PHE A 202 10.61 -11.61 -5.96
C PHE A 202 12.07 -11.88 -5.56
N LEU A 203 12.40 -13.14 -5.24
CA LEU A 203 13.73 -13.55 -4.82
C LEU A 203 14.76 -13.36 -5.94
N LYS A 204 14.38 -13.56 -7.21
CA LYS A 204 15.25 -13.25 -8.35
C LYS A 204 15.58 -11.76 -8.41
N GLY A 205 14.59 -10.88 -8.25
CA GLY A 205 14.84 -9.43 -8.23
C GLY A 205 15.79 -9.02 -7.09
N LEU A 206 15.68 -9.66 -5.92
CA LEU A 206 16.61 -9.46 -4.81
C LEU A 206 18.01 -10.01 -5.12
N ALA A 207 18.11 -11.21 -5.68
CA ALA A 207 19.37 -11.84 -6.06
C ALA A 207 20.15 -10.97 -7.06
N ASP A 208 19.48 -10.50 -8.11
CA ASP A 208 20.07 -9.65 -9.15
C ASP A 208 20.60 -8.32 -8.57
N THR A 209 19.93 -7.78 -7.53
CA THR A 209 20.30 -6.50 -6.92
C THR A 209 21.41 -6.63 -5.88
N THR A 210 21.46 -7.75 -5.15
CA THR A 210 22.33 -7.91 -3.97
C THR A 210 23.51 -8.85 -4.21
N GLY A 211 23.48 -9.66 -5.27
CA GLY A 211 24.45 -10.73 -5.52
C GLY A 211 24.29 -11.94 -4.58
N LEU A 212 23.23 -11.97 -3.76
CA LEU A 212 22.96 -13.05 -2.82
C LEU A 212 22.12 -14.14 -3.48
N VAL A 213 22.28 -15.38 -3.00
CA VAL A 213 21.45 -16.52 -3.37
C VAL A 213 20.40 -16.74 -2.30
N PHE A 214 19.14 -16.83 -2.71
CA PHE A 214 18.00 -17.05 -1.81
C PHE A 214 17.35 -18.40 -2.08
N SER A 215 16.87 -19.04 -1.01
CA SER A 215 16.05 -20.25 -1.07
C SER A 215 14.87 -20.11 -0.11
N LEU A 216 13.68 -20.50 -0.54
CA LEU A 216 12.47 -20.50 0.29
C LEU A 216 12.05 -21.95 0.54
N LEU A 217 12.05 -22.37 1.82
CA LEU A 217 11.41 -23.61 2.23
C LEU A 217 10.06 -23.30 2.84
N VAL A 218 9.02 -23.99 2.36
CA VAL A 218 7.65 -23.91 2.90
C VAL A 218 7.24 -25.30 3.34
N GLY A 219 6.86 -25.44 4.60
CA GLY A 219 6.36 -26.69 5.18
C GLY A 219 5.13 -26.43 6.03
N GLY A 220 4.26 -27.44 6.10
CA GLY A 220 3.01 -27.37 6.84
C GLY A 220 2.50 -28.76 7.20
N PRO A 221 1.54 -28.85 8.13
CA PRO A 221 0.92 -30.13 8.47
C PRO A 221 0.19 -30.71 7.25
N SER A 222 0.59 -31.92 6.84
CA SER A 222 -0.05 -32.65 5.76
C SER A 222 -1.20 -33.50 6.29
N ALA A 223 -2.38 -33.36 5.71
CA ALA A 223 -3.52 -34.22 6.03
C ALA A 223 -3.25 -35.69 5.66
N GLU A 224 -2.47 -35.93 4.59
CA GLU A 224 -2.10 -37.27 4.13
C GLU A 224 -1.14 -37.97 5.11
N LEU A 225 -0.32 -37.20 5.82
CA LEU A 225 0.63 -37.72 6.83
C LEU A 225 0.10 -37.62 8.27
N GLY A 226 -1.23 -37.48 8.44
CA GLY A 226 -1.85 -37.43 9.77
C GLY A 226 -1.42 -36.21 10.61
N GLY A 227 -1.10 -35.09 9.96
CA GLY A 227 -0.68 -33.84 10.62
C GLY A 227 0.82 -33.71 10.85
N LEU A 228 1.65 -34.65 10.37
CA LEU A 228 3.11 -34.47 10.34
C LEU A 228 3.48 -33.35 9.37
N ILE A 229 4.59 -32.66 9.68
CA ILE A 229 5.12 -31.60 8.82
C ILE A 229 5.68 -32.25 7.56
N ASP A 230 5.08 -31.91 6.42
CA ASP A 230 5.66 -32.20 5.12
C ASP A 230 6.33 -30.93 4.59
N ALA A 231 7.49 -31.10 3.95
CA ALA A 231 8.24 -30.01 3.36
C ALA A 231 8.10 -30.10 1.84
N TRP A 232 7.51 -29.07 1.23
CA TRP A 232 7.45 -28.98 -0.21
C TRP A 232 8.85 -28.61 -0.72
N ARG A 233 9.49 -29.51 -1.46
CA ARG A 233 10.81 -29.32 -2.06
C ARG A 233 10.71 -28.95 -3.53
#